data_AF-A0AA96V0J3-F1
#
_entry.id   AF-A0AA96V0J3-F1
#
_cell.length_a   1.000
_cell.length_b   1.000
_cell.length_c   1.000
_cell.angle_alpha   90.00
_cell.angle_beta   90.00
_cell.angle_gamma   90.00
#
_symmetry.space_group_name_H-M   'P 1'
#
loop_
_entity.id
_entity.type
_entity.pdbx_description
1 polymer ?
#
loop_
_entity_poly.entity_id
_entity_poly.type
_entity_poly.pdbx_seq_one_letter_code
_entity_poly.pdbx_strand_id
1 'polypeptide(L)'
;MRFKFINILCILFLLISFIGVTTAVEEFTSDSVIEYNSRFTEEYEALSNEEKEQIRDRENKFFEKYTFNVTTTTVVHSSATFEKSGVAYQNVTVETIYKSNDGKFEKEFGTNTVSSSESYTVKEDVDEFFFENQMFSLKSLNENEIVVTETEQIILVPASTPHEWWNDGYAYPPYLYKKRILGVFGDYTEREDPVNLIWKNTNANTVRSTLISRSGWVALNDGLLSEYPYAVYDRNRQWVTPLSVGETQQRRNGGYHVRIYQLSDGSVVGGAHEDSAILSDYGITHKVVNLEYAEYVVCNYFYNAGWRVQQNSQRLNNSGTFGAGATNNGNATVITR
;
A
#
# COMPACT_ATOMS: atom_id res chain seq x y z
N MET A 1 -35.56 -38.49 45.65
CA MET A 1 -34.35 -37.66 45.67
C MET A 1 -33.16 -38.59 45.47
N ARG A 2 -32.30 -38.30 44.48
CA ARG A 2 -31.24 -39.16 43.87
C ARG A 2 -31.71 -40.01 42.67
N PHE A 3 -31.40 -39.52 41.47
CA PHE A 3 -30.97 -40.39 40.37
C PHE A 3 -29.58 -39.92 39.93
N LYS A 4 -28.72 -40.89 39.68
CA LYS A 4 -27.29 -40.78 39.42
C LYS A 4 -27.02 -41.74 38.25
N PHE A 5 -26.14 -41.32 37.32
CA PHE A 5 -25.38 -42.15 36.35
C PHE A 5 -26.18 -42.69 35.13
N ILE A 6 -25.69 -42.73 33.87
CA ILE A 6 -24.36 -42.86 33.24
C ILE A 6 -24.36 -42.26 31.80
N ASN A 7 -23.15 -41.97 31.31
CA ASN A 7 -22.65 -41.48 30.01
C ASN A 7 -23.00 -42.27 28.72
N ILE A 8 -22.56 -41.66 27.58
CA ILE A 8 -22.09 -42.21 26.28
C ILE A 8 -23.05 -41.88 25.11
N LEU A 9 -22.81 -40.79 24.36
CA LEU A 9 -21.99 -40.69 23.13
C LEU A 9 -22.61 -41.44 21.92
N CYS A 10 -23.08 -40.70 20.90
CA CYS A 10 -22.66 -40.88 19.49
C CYS A 10 -23.48 -40.00 18.51
N ILE A 11 -22.74 -39.10 17.84
CA ILE A 11 -22.76 -38.81 16.39
C ILE A 11 -24.10 -38.29 15.80
N LEU A 12 -24.19 -36.97 15.63
CA LEU A 12 -25.07 -36.34 14.64
C LEU A 12 -24.19 -35.64 13.60
N PHE A 13 -24.09 -36.25 12.43
CA PHE A 13 -23.40 -35.70 11.26
C PHE A 13 -24.21 -34.53 10.69
N LEU A 14 -23.57 -33.36 10.63
CA LEU A 14 -24.03 -32.16 9.94
C LEU A 14 -24.04 -32.40 8.43
N LEU A 15 -25.23 -32.45 7.84
CA LEU A 15 -25.46 -32.18 6.42
C LEU A 15 -25.72 -30.67 6.29
N ILE A 16 -24.65 -29.90 6.09
CA ILE A 16 -24.75 -28.56 5.51
C ILE A 16 -24.57 -28.72 4.01
N SER A 17 -25.67 -28.58 3.31
CA SER A 17 -25.74 -28.45 1.86
C SER A 17 -24.89 -27.27 1.40
N PHE A 18 -23.77 -27.59 0.75
CA PHE A 18 -23.00 -26.69 -0.11
C PHE A 18 -23.89 -26.27 -1.28
N ILE A 19 -24.49 -25.08 -1.20
CA ILE A 19 -24.95 -24.37 -2.39
C ILE A 19 -23.69 -23.74 -2.98
N GLY A 20 -23.18 -24.36 -4.03
CA GLY A 20 -22.09 -23.82 -4.82
C GLY A 20 -22.54 -22.52 -5.47
N VAL A 21 -22.12 -21.39 -4.90
CA VAL A 21 -22.02 -20.14 -5.64
C VAL A 21 -20.75 -20.28 -6.48
N THR A 22 -20.91 -20.81 -7.69
CA THR A 22 -19.91 -20.64 -8.74
C THR A 22 -19.95 -19.17 -9.13
N THR A 23 -19.09 -18.34 -8.54
CA THR A 23 -18.75 -17.07 -9.15
C THR A 23 -18.05 -17.40 -10.46
N ALA A 24 -18.73 -17.22 -11.59
CA ALA A 24 -18.08 -17.16 -12.88
C ALA A 24 -17.09 -16.00 -12.80
N VAL A 25 -15.83 -16.33 -12.54
CA VAL A 25 -14.73 -15.45 -12.91
C VAL A 25 -14.71 -15.58 -14.42
N GLU A 26 -15.33 -14.63 -15.12
CA GLU A 26 -15.07 -14.48 -16.55
C GLU A 26 -13.54 -14.35 -16.69
N GLU A 27 -12.93 -15.36 -17.32
CA GLU A 27 -11.57 -15.23 -17.84
C GLU A 27 -11.62 -14.10 -18.85
N PHE A 28 -11.29 -12.89 -18.40
CA PHE A 28 -10.93 -11.80 -19.29
C PHE A 28 -9.77 -12.29 -20.14
N THR A 29 -10.08 -12.67 -21.39
CA THR A 29 -9.06 -13.03 -22.37
C THR A 29 -8.13 -11.83 -22.57
N SER A 30 -6.83 -12.09 -22.78
CA SER A 30 -5.82 -11.04 -22.97
C SER A 30 -6.24 -9.97 -23.97
N ASP A 31 -6.97 -10.35 -25.01
CA ASP A 31 -7.29 -9.47 -26.13
C ASP A 31 -8.31 -8.38 -25.77
N SER A 32 -9.32 -8.69 -24.95
CA SER A 32 -10.30 -7.70 -24.47
C SER A 32 -9.70 -6.70 -23.46
N VAL A 33 -8.70 -7.14 -22.70
CA VAL A 33 -7.96 -6.28 -21.74
C VAL A 33 -7.04 -5.30 -22.48
N ILE A 34 -6.43 -5.75 -23.59
CA ILE A 34 -5.59 -4.90 -24.45
C ILE A 34 -6.45 -3.80 -25.08
N GLU A 35 -7.61 -4.15 -25.64
CA GLU A 35 -8.50 -3.19 -26.33
C GLU A 35 -9.10 -2.16 -25.36
N TYR A 36 -9.52 -2.59 -24.17
CA TYR A 36 -10.06 -1.68 -23.16
C TYR A 36 -9.00 -0.66 -22.70
N ASN A 37 -7.77 -1.10 -22.44
CA ASN A 37 -6.72 -0.22 -21.92
C ASN A 37 -6.00 0.61 -22.98
N SER A 38 -5.91 0.15 -24.23
CA SER A 38 -5.41 0.99 -25.33
C SER A 38 -6.33 2.18 -25.55
N ARG A 39 -7.65 1.96 -25.43
CA ARG A 39 -8.65 3.01 -25.61
C ARG A 39 -8.51 4.16 -24.61
N PHE A 40 -8.27 3.90 -23.31
CA PHE A 40 -8.09 4.98 -22.32
C PHE A 40 -6.79 5.78 -22.53
N THR A 41 -5.68 5.10 -22.85
CA THR A 41 -4.42 5.80 -23.16
C THR A 41 -4.57 6.67 -24.41
N GLU A 42 -5.27 6.19 -25.43
CA GLU A 42 -5.59 6.96 -26.64
C GLU A 42 -6.55 8.11 -26.35
N GLU A 43 -7.54 7.92 -25.48
CA GLU A 43 -8.51 8.95 -25.10
C GLU A 43 -7.84 10.14 -24.40
N TYR A 44 -6.98 9.91 -23.39
CA TYR A 44 -6.25 10.99 -22.73
C TYR A 44 -5.29 11.69 -23.70
N GLU A 45 -4.55 10.93 -24.52
CA GLU A 45 -3.59 11.54 -25.43
C GLU A 45 -4.25 12.32 -26.58
N ALA A 46 -5.46 11.93 -26.97
CA ALA A 46 -6.28 12.65 -27.95
C ALA A 46 -6.87 13.97 -27.42
N LEU A 47 -6.86 14.20 -26.10
CA LEU A 47 -7.33 15.46 -25.52
C LEU A 47 -6.49 16.65 -26.00
N SER A 48 -7.16 17.78 -26.19
CA SER A 48 -6.50 19.06 -26.43
C SER A 48 -5.66 19.49 -25.23
N ASN A 49 -4.70 20.39 -25.45
CA ASN A 49 -3.92 20.97 -24.35
C ASN A 49 -4.79 21.70 -23.32
N GLU A 50 -5.90 22.30 -23.76
CA GLU A 50 -6.85 22.97 -22.86
C GLU A 50 -7.56 21.96 -21.95
N GLU A 51 -8.05 20.85 -22.51
CA GLU A 51 -8.68 19.77 -21.73
C GLU A 51 -7.69 19.13 -20.74
N LYS A 52 -6.45 18.87 -21.18
CA LYS A 52 -5.38 18.36 -20.31
C LYS A 52 -5.07 19.32 -19.17
N GLU A 53 -5.10 20.63 -19.41
CA GLU A 53 -4.90 21.65 -18.38
C GLU A 53 -6.10 21.75 -17.42
N GLN A 54 -7.32 21.63 -17.92
CA GLN A 54 -8.52 21.56 -17.09
C GLN A 54 -8.51 20.33 -16.16
N ILE A 55 -8.01 19.18 -16.63
CA ILE A 55 -7.82 17.98 -15.80
C ILE A 55 -6.83 18.28 -14.67
N ARG A 56 -5.65 18.85 -15.00
CA ARG A 56 -4.64 19.21 -13.98
C ARG A 56 -5.18 20.20 -12.96
N ASP A 57 -5.95 21.19 -13.40
CA ASP A 57 -6.58 22.16 -12.49
C ASP A 57 -7.57 21.50 -11.53
N ARG A 58 -8.37 20.53 -12.00
CA ARG A 58 -9.25 19.73 -11.13
C ARG A 58 -8.46 18.89 -10.12
N GLU A 59 -7.42 18.21 -10.55
CA GLU A 59 -6.54 17.41 -9.69
C GLU A 59 -5.86 18.28 -8.63
N ASN A 60 -5.30 19.41 -9.05
CA ASN A 60 -4.64 20.35 -8.15
C ASN A 60 -5.63 20.89 -7.10
N LYS A 61 -6.85 21.27 -7.50
CA LYS A 61 -7.90 21.70 -6.57
C LYS A 61 -8.31 20.60 -5.60
N PHE A 62 -8.39 19.35 -6.08
CA PHE A 62 -8.70 18.20 -5.24
C PHE A 62 -7.60 18.00 -4.18
N PHE A 63 -6.34 17.93 -4.60
CA PHE A 63 -5.23 17.73 -3.68
C PHE A 63 -5.04 18.93 -2.76
N GLU A 64 -5.11 20.16 -3.26
CA GLU A 64 -5.05 21.37 -2.44
C GLU A 64 -6.13 21.38 -1.35
N LYS A 65 -7.33 20.82 -1.60
CA LYS A 65 -8.37 20.66 -0.58
C LYS A 65 -7.97 19.67 0.52
N TYR A 66 -7.19 18.64 0.23
CA TYR A 66 -6.84 17.58 1.19
C TYR A 66 -5.37 17.57 1.65
N THR A 67 -4.58 18.54 1.21
CA THR A 67 -3.20 18.74 1.68
C THR A 67 -3.15 19.46 3.02
N PHE A 68 -2.45 18.91 4.00
CA PHE A 68 -2.29 19.50 5.33
C PHE A 68 -0.82 19.56 5.71
N ASN A 69 -0.40 20.68 6.29
CA ASN A 69 0.90 20.76 6.95
C ASN A 69 0.70 20.31 8.39
N VAL A 70 1.34 19.21 8.76
CA VAL A 70 1.15 18.56 10.06
C VAL A 70 2.49 18.33 10.74
N THR A 71 2.44 18.26 12.06
CA THR A 71 3.43 17.54 12.85
C THR A 71 2.85 16.17 13.15
N THR A 72 3.52 15.13 12.65
CA THR A 72 3.17 13.72 12.86
C THR A 72 3.98 13.20 14.03
N THR A 73 3.33 12.62 15.04
CA THR A 73 3.98 11.94 16.16
C THR A 73 3.59 10.46 16.15
N THR A 74 4.56 9.56 16.02
CA THR A 74 4.34 8.11 16.14
C THR A 74 4.69 7.66 17.56
N VAL A 75 3.77 6.99 18.22
CA VAL A 75 3.88 6.45 19.57
C VAL A 75 3.70 4.94 19.53
N VAL A 76 4.63 4.18 20.11
CA VAL A 76 4.55 2.71 20.17
C VAL A 76 4.39 2.23 21.60
N HIS A 77 3.35 1.42 21.82
CA HIS A 77 3.01 0.78 23.08
C HIS A 77 3.06 -0.75 22.96
N SER A 78 3.54 -1.44 23.99
CA SER A 78 3.45 -2.91 24.09
C SER A 78 2.56 -3.31 25.27
N SER A 79 1.67 -4.28 25.06
CA SER A 79 0.82 -4.85 26.11
C SER A 79 1.49 -6.03 26.81
N ALA A 80 0.86 -6.51 27.89
CA ALA A 80 1.25 -7.76 28.53
C ALA A 80 1.21 -8.96 27.56
N THR A 81 2.11 -9.91 27.81
CA THR A 81 2.23 -11.17 27.09
C THR A 81 1.01 -12.07 27.32
N PHE A 82 0.59 -12.81 26.29
CA PHE A 82 -0.40 -13.87 26.34
C PHE A 82 0.05 -15.11 25.55
N GLU A 83 -0.46 -16.29 25.90
CA GLU A 83 -0.10 -17.54 25.21
C GLU A 83 -1.18 -17.98 24.22
N LYS A 84 -0.76 -18.44 23.04
CA LYS A 84 -1.60 -19.11 22.05
C LYS A 84 -0.87 -20.34 21.50
N SER A 85 -1.46 -21.52 21.68
CA SER A 85 -0.88 -22.79 21.24
C SER A 85 0.54 -23.06 21.78
N GLY A 86 0.81 -22.65 23.03
CA GLY A 86 2.12 -22.82 23.68
C GLY A 86 3.21 -21.86 23.18
N VAL A 87 2.86 -20.85 22.37
CA VAL A 87 3.74 -19.77 21.96
C VAL A 87 3.28 -18.48 22.64
N ALA A 88 4.21 -17.74 23.22
CA ALA A 88 3.96 -16.46 23.86
C ALA A 88 3.96 -15.32 22.82
N TYR A 89 3.00 -14.42 22.97
CA TYR A 89 2.77 -13.27 22.10
C TYR A 89 2.54 -12.02 22.93
N GLN A 90 2.81 -10.85 22.35
CA GLN A 90 2.43 -9.56 22.90
C GLN A 90 1.69 -8.76 21.83
N ASN A 91 0.80 -7.86 22.26
CA ASN A 91 0.21 -6.89 21.33
C ASN A 91 1.05 -5.62 21.34
N VAL A 92 1.41 -5.15 20.15
CA VAL A 92 2.02 -3.86 19.94
C VAL A 92 0.98 -2.95 19.32
N THR A 93 0.70 -1.82 19.96
CA THR A 93 -0.18 -0.79 19.43
C THR A 93 0.68 0.38 19.00
N VAL A 94 0.49 0.83 17.76
CA VAL A 94 1.09 2.04 17.24
C VAL A 94 0.01 3.09 17.11
N GLU A 95 0.26 4.29 17.61
CA GLU A 95 -0.58 5.47 17.44
C GLU A 95 0.19 6.51 16.62
N THR A 96 -0.39 6.95 15.51
CA THR A 96 0.11 8.08 14.72
C THR A 96 -0.80 9.27 14.98
N ILE A 97 -0.24 10.33 15.56
CA ILE A 97 -0.94 11.56 15.93
C ILE A 97 -0.61 12.63 14.90
N TYR A 98 -1.62 13.17 14.24
CA TYR A 98 -1.49 14.27 13.31
C TYR A 98 -1.94 15.56 14.00
N LYS A 99 -1.03 16.51 14.14
CA LYS A 99 -1.31 17.82 14.74
C LYS A 99 -1.07 18.93 13.72
N SER A 100 -2.02 19.84 13.58
CA SER A 100 -1.86 21.04 12.76
C SER A 100 -2.41 22.25 13.47
N ASN A 101 -1.78 23.41 13.28
CA ASN A 101 -2.32 24.71 13.71
C ASN A 101 -2.94 25.47 12.51
N ASP A 102 -3.07 24.82 11.36
CA ASP A 102 -3.74 25.39 10.20
C ASP A 102 -5.26 25.34 10.41
N GLY A 103 -5.93 26.49 10.28
CA GLY A 103 -7.39 26.58 10.40
C GLY A 103 -8.13 25.72 9.37
N LYS A 104 -7.49 25.33 8.27
CA LYS A 104 -8.02 24.35 7.32
C LYS A 104 -8.18 22.96 7.94
N PHE A 105 -7.21 22.53 8.75
CA PHE A 105 -7.25 21.23 9.43
C PHE A 105 -8.37 21.21 10.48
N GLU A 106 -8.46 22.27 11.30
CA GLU A 106 -9.54 22.43 12.26
C GLU A 106 -10.92 22.47 11.60
N LYS A 107 -11.02 23.08 10.41
CA LYS A 107 -12.27 23.11 9.65
C LYS A 107 -12.69 21.73 9.14
N GLU A 108 -11.74 20.89 8.71
CA GLU A 108 -12.02 19.54 8.21
C GLU A 108 -12.37 18.59 9.35
N PHE A 109 -11.61 18.61 10.44
CA PHE A 109 -11.74 17.63 11.53
C PHE A 109 -12.46 18.18 12.78
N GLY A 110 -12.78 19.47 12.85
CA GLY A 110 -13.33 20.10 14.06
C GLY A 110 -12.36 20.15 15.25
N THR A 111 -11.08 19.84 15.01
CA THR A 111 -10.01 19.77 16.01
C THR A 111 -8.66 19.99 15.33
N ASN A 112 -7.68 20.47 16.09
CA ASN A 112 -6.29 20.65 15.65
C ASN A 112 -5.44 19.38 15.80
N THR A 113 -6.05 18.26 16.22
CA THR A 113 -5.36 17.00 16.43
C THR A 113 -6.29 15.82 16.17
N VAL A 114 -5.83 14.86 15.37
CA VAL A 114 -6.48 13.56 15.15
C VAL A 114 -5.43 12.45 15.27
N SER A 115 -5.83 11.22 15.57
CA SER A 115 -4.90 10.09 15.59
C SER A 115 -5.47 8.86 14.88
N SER A 116 -4.57 8.05 14.34
CA SER A 116 -4.85 6.69 13.90
C SER A 116 -4.13 5.69 14.79
N SER A 117 -4.74 4.53 15.02
CA SER A 117 -4.11 3.47 15.79
C SER A 117 -4.20 2.13 15.07
N GLU A 118 -3.11 1.37 15.12
CA GLU A 118 -2.97 0.05 14.54
C GLU A 118 -2.42 -0.92 15.60
N SER A 119 -2.96 -2.13 15.65
CA SER A 119 -2.54 -3.16 16.61
C SER A 119 -2.01 -4.39 15.90
N TYR A 120 -0.89 -4.89 16.41
CA TYR A 120 -0.14 -6.00 15.87
C TYR A 120 0.07 -7.06 16.94
N THR A 121 -0.18 -8.32 16.61
CA THR A 121 0.21 -9.44 17.46
C THR A 121 1.58 -9.94 17.01
N VAL A 122 2.59 -9.77 17.86
CA VAL A 122 3.96 -10.23 17.62
C VAL A 122 4.33 -11.30 18.63
N LYS A 123 5.24 -12.20 18.28
CA LYS A 123 5.76 -13.16 19.25
C LYS A 123 6.57 -12.42 20.32
N GLU A 124 6.52 -12.91 21.56
CA GLU A 124 7.21 -12.26 22.70
C GLU A 124 8.73 -12.22 22.52
N ASP A 125 9.31 -13.20 21.82
CA ASP A 125 10.75 -13.29 21.56
C ASP A 125 11.25 -12.34 20.45
N VAL A 126 10.37 -11.49 19.91
CA VAL A 126 10.74 -10.47 18.93
C VAL A 126 11.29 -9.24 19.66
N ASP A 127 12.57 -8.96 19.46
CA ASP A 127 13.26 -7.82 20.09
C ASP A 127 12.96 -6.48 19.40
N GLU A 128 12.63 -6.53 18.11
CA GLU A 128 12.50 -5.36 17.25
C GLU A 128 11.21 -5.43 16.46
N PHE A 129 10.43 -4.36 16.54
CA PHE A 129 9.20 -4.18 15.78
C PHE A 129 9.43 -3.11 14.72
N PHE A 130 9.00 -3.40 13.51
CA PHE A 130 9.14 -2.47 12.40
C PHE A 130 7.76 -1.93 12.03
N PHE A 131 7.62 -0.61 11.93
CA PHE A 131 6.38 0.05 11.54
C PHE A 131 6.68 1.32 10.76
N GLU A 132 6.03 1.50 9.62
CA GLU A 132 6.17 2.69 8.76
C GLU A 132 7.61 3.09 8.56
N ASN A 133 8.41 2.10 8.17
CA ASN A 133 9.83 2.24 7.92
C ASN A 133 10.71 2.51 9.14
N GLN A 134 10.15 2.61 10.34
CA GLN A 134 10.88 2.81 11.58
C GLN A 134 11.07 1.48 12.31
N MET A 135 12.16 1.36 13.07
CA MET A 135 12.42 0.22 13.94
C MET A 135 12.38 0.65 15.39
N PHE A 136 11.60 -0.12 16.14
CA PHE A 136 11.30 0.08 17.54
C PHE A 136 11.85 -1.11 18.31
N SER A 137 12.74 -0.85 19.28
CA SER A 137 13.19 -1.89 20.20
C SER A 137 12.09 -2.17 21.22
N LEU A 138 11.52 -3.39 21.18
CA LEU A 138 10.47 -3.82 22.10
C LEU A 138 11.03 -4.12 23.50
N LYS A 139 12.30 -4.53 23.60
CA LYS A 139 13.01 -4.76 24.87
C LYS A 139 13.13 -3.52 25.75
N SER A 140 13.07 -2.33 25.15
CA SER A 140 13.15 -1.04 25.85
C SER A 140 11.78 -0.50 26.28
N LEU A 141 10.67 -1.12 25.87
CA LEU A 141 9.31 -0.64 26.16
C LEU A 141 8.82 -0.97 27.58
N ASN A 142 9.70 -1.44 28.46
CA ASN A 142 9.32 -1.82 29.82
C ASN A 142 8.81 -0.66 30.68
N GLU A 143 8.95 0.61 30.25
CA GLU A 143 8.33 1.77 30.91
C GLU A 143 8.31 3.07 30.08
N ASN A 144 8.83 3.12 28.85
CA ASN A 144 8.89 4.36 28.05
C ASN A 144 8.42 4.14 26.61
N GLU A 145 7.44 4.95 26.21
CA GLU A 145 6.97 5.13 24.84
C GLU A 145 8.13 5.50 23.91
N ILE A 146 8.13 4.96 22.69
CA ILE A 146 8.99 5.50 21.63
C ILE A 146 8.19 6.55 20.89
N VAL A 147 8.71 7.77 20.85
CA VAL A 147 8.07 8.95 20.24
C VAL A 147 8.95 9.47 19.11
N VAL A 148 8.46 9.40 17.88
CA VAL A 148 9.12 10.01 16.71
C VAL A 148 8.24 11.14 16.21
N THR A 149 8.82 12.34 16.07
CA THR A 149 8.10 13.54 15.63
C THR A 149 8.70 14.09 14.35
N GLU A 150 7.88 14.21 13.31
CA GLU A 150 8.26 14.76 12.01
C GLU A 150 7.29 15.89 11.64
N THR A 151 7.78 16.92 10.93
CA THR A 151 6.92 17.95 10.33
C THR A 151 6.94 17.77 8.83
N GLU A 152 5.76 17.59 8.25
CA GLU A 152 5.61 17.20 6.86
C GLU A 152 4.30 17.74 6.27
N GLN A 153 4.22 17.68 4.96
CA GLN A 153 3.00 17.95 4.22
C GLN A 153 2.41 16.62 3.77
N ILE A 154 1.21 16.30 4.24
CA ILE A 154 0.50 15.07 3.90
C ILE A 154 -0.76 15.37 3.11
N ILE A 155 -1.28 14.37 2.39
CA ILE A 155 -2.60 14.46 1.75
C ILE A 155 -3.50 13.40 2.36
N LEU A 156 -4.47 13.83 3.16
CA LEU A 156 -5.46 12.95 3.80
C LEU A 156 -6.81 13.10 3.10
N VAL A 157 -7.17 12.08 2.32
CA VAL A 157 -8.43 12.02 1.57
C VAL A 157 -9.40 11.08 2.27
N PRO A 158 -10.68 11.43 2.46
CA PRO A 158 -11.67 10.46 2.95
C PRO A 158 -11.74 9.24 2.01
N ALA A 159 -11.67 8.03 2.56
CA ALA A 159 -11.62 6.81 1.76
C ALA A 159 -12.88 6.57 0.92
N SER A 160 -13.99 7.24 1.26
CA SER A 160 -15.26 7.25 0.52
C SER A 160 -15.32 8.27 -0.61
N THR A 161 -14.35 9.19 -0.71
CA THR A 161 -14.26 10.21 -1.76
C THR A 161 -12.88 10.21 -2.43
N PRO A 162 -12.42 9.08 -2.99
CA PRO A 162 -11.18 9.05 -3.76
C PRO A 162 -11.28 9.97 -4.98
N HIS A 163 -10.14 10.47 -5.47
CA HIS A 163 -10.13 11.25 -6.71
C HIS A 163 -10.59 10.37 -7.87
N GLU A 164 -11.47 10.89 -8.71
CA GLU A 164 -12.06 10.13 -9.81
C GLU A 164 -11.20 10.21 -11.08
N TRP A 165 -9.91 9.88 -11.01
CA TRP A 165 -9.00 9.94 -12.18
C TRP A 165 -9.51 9.14 -13.38
N TRP A 166 -10.31 8.10 -13.14
CA TRP A 166 -10.99 7.34 -14.20
C TRP A 166 -11.93 8.19 -15.07
N ASN A 167 -12.52 9.25 -14.51
CA ASN A 167 -13.36 10.22 -15.21
C ASN A 167 -12.53 11.31 -15.91
N ASP A 168 -11.25 11.44 -15.55
CA ASP A 168 -10.29 12.35 -16.19
C ASP A 168 -9.51 11.67 -17.35
N GLY A 169 -9.90 10.45 -17.74
CA GLY A 169 -9.32 9.73 -18.87
C GLY A 169 -8.08 8.90 -18.54
N TYR A 170 -7.72 8.74 -17.26
CA TYR A 170 -6.58 7.90 -16.89
C TYR A 170 -6.90 6.42 -17.08
N ALA A 171 -5.98 5.70 -17.72
CA ALA A 171 -6.04 4.26 -17.87
C ALA A 171 -5.62 3.49 -16.59
N TYR A 172 -4.91 4.14 -15.66
CA TYR A 172 -4.38 3.52 -14.45
C TYR A 172 -4.40 4.52 -13.28
N PRO A 173 -4.46 4.04 -12.02
CA PRO A 173 -4.34 4.92 -10.86
C PRO A 173 -2.93 5.56 -10.80
N PRO A 174 -2.84 6.87 -10.51
CA PRO A 174 -1.56 7.57 -10.46
C PRO A 174 -0.79 7.36 -9.15
N TYR A 175 -1.48 7.09 -8.05
CA TYR A 175 -0.87 7.04 -6.71
C TYR A 175 -1.26 5.79 -5.93
N LEU A 176 -0.35 5.40 -5.05
CA LEU A 176 -0.59 4.52 -3.93
C LEU A 176 -1.20 5.33 -2.78
N TYR A 177 -1.95 4.64 -1.95
CA TYR A 177 -2.60 5.21 -0.78
C TYR A 177 -2.41 4.31 0.41
N LYS A 178 -2.38 4.90 1.59
CA LYS A 178 -2.32 4.16 2.83
C LYS A 178 -3.56 4.40 3.66
N LYS A 179 -4.25 3.34 4.05
CA LYS A 179 -5.45 3.41 4.87
C LYS A 179 -5.10 3.94 6.25
N ARG A 180 -5.85 4.96 6.70
CA ARG A 180 -5.80 5.57 8.03
C ARG A 180 -7.19 5.48 8.66
N ILE A 181 -7.29 4.89 9.85
CA ILE A 181 -8.55 4.92 10.61
C ILE A 181 -8.43 6.04 11.64
N LEU A 182 -9.06 7.18 11.37
CA LEU A 182 -8.94 8.39 12.20
C LEU A 182 -10.02 8.44 13.28
N GLY A 183 -10.10 7.40 14.11
CA GLY A 183 -11.06 7.31 15.22
C GLY A 183 -12.51 7.62 14.80
N VAL A 184 -13.08 8.70 15.36
CA VAL A 184 -14.46 9.13 15.09
C VAL A 184 -14.68 9.72 13.70
N PHE A 185 -13.62 10.09 12.99
CA PHE A 185 -13.67 10.67 11.65
C PHE A 185 -13.79 9.61 10.54
N GLY A 186 -13.58 8.33 10.89
CA GLY A 186 -13.72 7.20 9.98
C GLY A 186 -12.47 6.92 9.15
N ASP A 187 -12.68 6.26 8.00
CA ASP A 187 -11.61 5.81 7.10
C ASP A 187 -11.13 6.96 6.20
N TYR A 188 -9.86 7.30 6.34
CA TYR A 188 -9.10 8.17 5.45
C TYR A 188 -8.03 7.35 4.73
N THR A 189 -7.47 7.96 3.70
CA THR A 189 -6.31 7.46 2.97
C THR A 189 -5.29 8.56 2.82
N GLU A 190 -4.05 8.23 3.16
CA GLU A 190 -2.89 9.08 2.97
C GLU A 190 -2.28 8.80 1.59
N ARG A 191 -2.06 9.83 0.76
CA ARG A 191 -1.40 9.66 -0.55
C ARG A 191 0.09 9.33 -0.33
N GLU A 192 0.55 8.26 -0.96
CA GLU A 192 1.90 7.72 -0.84
C GLU A 192 2.64 7.80 -2.19
N ASP A 193 3.56 6.86 -2.40
CA ASP A 193 4.37 6.67 -3.60
C ASP A 193 3.55 6.66 -4.91
N PRO A 194 4.15 7.07 -6.03
CA PRO A 194 3.52 6.98 -7.33
C PRO A 194 3.43 5.53 -7.83
N VAL A 195 2.44 5.26 -8.67
CA VAL A 195 2.48 4.10 -9.57
C VAL A 195 3.49 4.40 -10.69
N ASN A 196 4.48 3.53 -10.87
CA ASN A 196 5.52 3.69 -11.90
C ASN A 196 5.72 2.42 -12.75
N LEU A 197 4.95 1.36 -12.51
CA LEU A 197 5.02 0.12 -13.29
C LEU A 197 3.63 -0.37 -13.68
N ILE A 198 3.50 -0.84 -14.92
CA ILE A 198 2.29 -1.45 -15.45
C ILE A 198 2.67 -2.76 -16.15
N TRP A 199 2.01 -3.87 -15.81
CA TRP A 199 2.08 -5.10 -16.56
C TRP A 199 0.75 -5.41 -17.25
N LYS A 200 0.82 -5.65 -18.56
CA LYS A 200 -0.31 -6.06 -19.40
C LYS A 200 -0.23 -7.57 -19.69
N ASN A 201 -1.38 -8.19 -19.97
CA ASN A 201 -1.50 -9.60 -20.38
C ASN A 201 -0.91 -10.60 -19.37
N THR A 202 -1.04 -10.30 -18.08
CA THR A 202 -0.53 -11.13 -17.00
C THR A 202 -1.38 -10.94 -15.75
N ASN A 203 -1.01 -11.60 -14.66
CA ASN A 203 -1.61 -11.40 -13.35
C ASN A 203 -0.55 -11.13 -12.27
N ALA A 204 -0.98 -10.56 -11.15
CA ALA A 204 -0.09 -10.14 -10.07
C ALA A 204 0.75 -11.30 -9.50
N ASN A 205 0.22 -12.53 -9.45
CA ASN A 205 0.98 -13.72 -9.02
C ASN A 205 2.11 -14.08 -9.99
N THR A 206 1.89 -13.92 -11.29
CA THR A 206 2.91 -14.15 -12.33
C THR A 206 4.01 -13.08 -12.24
N VAL A 207 3.64 -11.81 -12.02
CA VAL A 207 4.61 -10.73 -11.77
C VAL A 207 5.45 -11.03 -10.52
N ARG A 208 4.79 -11.32 -9.40
CA ARG A 208 5.43 -11.68 -8.11
C ARG A 208 6.39 -12.88 -8.24
N SER A 209 5.94 -13.97 -8.86
CA SER A 209 6.77 -15.16 -9.05
C SER A 209 7.92 -14.94 -10.02
N THR A 210 7.75 -14.10 -11.05
CA THR A 210 8.85 -13.72 -11.96
C THR A 210 9.93 -12.98 -11.21
N LEU A 211 9.58 -12.02 -10.35
CA LEU A 211 10.55 -11.33 -9.51
C LEU A 211 11.25 -12.32 -8.58
N ILE A 212 10.51 -13.05 -7.75
CA ILE A 212 11.10 -14.02 -6.80
C ILE A 212 12.06 -15.01 -7.48
N SER A 213 11.65 -15.60 -8.61
CA SER A 213 12.45 -16.62 -9.29
C SER A 213 13.66 -16.09 -10.07
N ARG A 214 13.64 -14.81 -10.50
CA ARG A 214 14.68 -14.23 -11.36
C ARG A 214 15.64 -13.29 -10.64
N SER A 215 15.16 -12.59 -9.62
CA SER A 215 15.98 -11.65 -8.84
C SER A 215 16.42 -12.22 -7.50
N GLY A 216 15.84 -13.35 -7.06
CA GLY A 216 16.05 -13.86 -5.70
C GLY A 216 15.34 -13.04 -4.62
N TRP A 217 14.43 -12.14 -5.02
CA TRP A 217 13.61 -11.36 -4.10
C TRP A 217 12.70 -12.26 -3.28
N VAL A 218 12.26 -11.75 -2.14
CA VAL A 218 11.39 -12.46 -1.20
C VAL A 218 9.99 -11.86 -1.20
N ALA A 219 9.01 -12.70 -0.88
CA ALA A 219 7.67 -12.26 -0.57
C ALA A 219 7.65 -11.46 0.74
N LEU A 220 6.93 -10.34 0.75
CA LEU A 220 6.82 -9.50 1.95
C LEU A 220 5.53 -9.76 2.75
N ASN A 221 4.68 -10.70 2.31
CA ASN A 221 3.33 -10.92 2.86
C ASN A 221 3.24 -11.99 3.98
N ASP A 222 4.36 -12.52 4.50
CA ASP A 222 4.34 -13.72 5.35
C ASP A 222 4.75 -13.51 6.83
N GLY A 223 4.86 -12.27 7.30
CA GLY A 223 4.94 -12.00 8.74
C GLY A 223 5.72 -10.75 9.14
N LEU A 224 5.14 -10.03 10.10
CA LEU A 224 5.65 -8.89 10.89
C LEU A 224 5.65 -7.51 10.22
N LEU A 225 5.68 -7.40 8.89
CA LEU A 225 5.69 -6.12 8.16
C LEU A 225 4.51 -6.03 7.20
N SER A 226 3.37 -5.64 7.74
CA SER A 226 2.11 -5.55 7.01
C SER A 226 2.16 -4.42 5.97
N GLU A 227 2.35 -4.75 4.70
CA GLU A 227 2.06 -3.86 3.55
C GLU A 227 0.53 -3.75 3.30
N TYR A 228 -0.30 -4.36 4.16
CA TYR A 228 -1.77 -4.35 4.08
C TYR A 228 -2.44 -2.98 4.15
N PRO A 229 -1.91 -1.91 4.79
CA PRO A 229 -2.59 -0.63 4.76
C PRO A 229 -2.41 0.06 3.41
N TYR A 230 -1.46 -0.36 2.56
CA TYR A 230 -1.27 0.24 1.25
C TYR A 230 -2.28 -0.29 0.23
N ALA A 231 -2.80 0.58 -0.62
CA ALA A 231 -3.83 0.27 -1.60
C ALA A 231 -3.73 1.17 -2.84
N VAL A 232 -4.34 0.72 -3.94
CA VAL A 232 -4.70 1.56 -5.08
C VAL A 232 -6.22 1.59 -5.23
N TYR A 233 -6.77 2.70 -5.70
CA TYR A 233 -8.21 2.76 -5.98
C TYR A 233 -8.52 2.32 -7.42
N ASP A 234 -9.11 1.13 -7.54
CA ASP A 234 -9.66 0.56 -8.76
C ASP A 234 -11.13 0.96 -8.93
N ARG A 235 -11.55 1.28 -10.15
CA ARG A 235 -12.92 1.74 -10.43
C ARG A 235 -14.01 0.74 -10.00
N ASN A 236 -13.76 -0.55 -10.16
CA ASN A 236 -14.79 -1.59 -9.97
C ASN A 236 -14.58 -2.37 -8.65
N ARG A 237 -13.34 -2.49 -8.18
CA ARG A 237 -12.95 -3.16 -6.93
C ARG A 237 -12.69 -2.21 -5.77
N GLN A 238 -12.76 -0.89 -5.99
CA GLN A 238 -12.40 0.13 -5.01
C GLN A 238 -10.96 -0.05 -4.51
N TRP A 239 -10.71 -0.01 -3.20
CA TRP A 239 -9.38 -0.13 -2.63
C TRP A 239 -8.83 -1.57 -2.76
N VAL A 240 -7.79 -1.73 -3.58
CA VAL A 240 -7.10 -3.01 -3.84
C VAL A 240 -5.79 -3.06 -3.06
N THR A 241 -5.53 -4.15 -2.34
CA THR A 241 -4.31 -4.37 -1.54
C THR A 241 -3.19 -5.07 -2.34
N PRO A 242 -1.92 -4.93 -1.94
CA PRO A 242 -0.79 -5.41 -2.72
C PRO A 242 -0.40 -6.87 -2.48
N LEU A 243 0.27 -7.44 -3.48
CA LEU A 243 1.20 -8.56 -3.37
C LEU A 243 2.64 -8.03 -3.40
N SER A 244 3.20 -7.71 -2.24
CA SER A 244 4.51 -7.04 -2.17
C SER A 244 5.69 -8.02 -2.25
N VAL A 245 6.77 -7.60 -2.91
CA VAL A 245 8.05 -8.32 -2.99
C VAL A 245 9.22 -7.34 -2.85
N GLY A 246 10.33 -7.78 -2.27
CA GLY A 246 11.53 -6.97 -2.13
C GLY A 246 12.80 -7.79 -1.96
N GLU A 247 13.95 -7.13 -1.96
CA GLU A 247 15.26 -7.80 -1.87
C GLU A 247 15.47 -8.58 -0.56
N THR A 248 14.93 -8.06 0.54
CA THR A 248 15.00 -8.69 1.86
C THR A 248 13.69 -8.50 2.61
N GLN A 249 13.39 -9.41 3.55
CA GLN A 249 12.11 -9.38 4.27
C GLN A 249 11.98 -8.17 5.21
N GLN A 250 13.08 -7.76 5.83
CA GLN A 250 13.09 -6.69 6.86
C GLN A 250 13.68 -5.38 6.37
N ARG A 251 14.31 -5.35 5.19
CA ARG A 251 14.90 -4.14 4.57
C ARG A 251 15.83 -3.32 5.46
N ARG A 252 16.40 -3.85 6.57
CA ARG A 252 17.23 -3.09 7.52
C ARG A 252 18.36 -2.26 6.89
N ASN A 253 18.97 -2.78 5.82
CA ASN A 253 20.06 -2.11 5.09
C ASN A 253 19.56 -1.27 3.90
N GLY A 254 18.27 -1.03 3.82
CA GLY A 254 17.59 -0.48 2.65
C GLY A 254 17.32 -1.56 1.61
N GLY A 255 17.05 -1.10 0.40
CA GLY A 255 16.94 -1.94 -0.78
C GLY A 255 15.67 -1.69 -1.58
N TYR A 256 15.55 -2.44 -2.66
CA TYR A 256 14.44 -2.31 -3.61
C TYR A 256 13.25 -3.17 -3.20
N HIS A 257 12.05 -2.63 -3.40
CA HIS A 257 10.82 -3.42 -3.37
C HIS A 257 9.75 -2.83 -4.29
N VAL A 258 8.72 -3.62 -4.53
CA VAL A 258 7.56 -3.24 -5.31
C VAL A 258 6.28 -3.75 -4.66
N ARG A 259 5.30 -2.85 -4.59
CA ARG A 259 3.91 -3.18 -4.24
C ARG A 259 3.15 -3.48 -5.53
N ILE A 260 2.57 -4.68 -5.67
CA ILE A 260 1.94 -5.15 -6.91
C ILE A 260 0.43 -5.29 -6.73
N TYR A 261 -0.37 -4.69 -7.61
CA TYR A 261 -1.82 -4.62 -7.49
C TYR A 261 -2.50 -5.21 -8.72
N GLN A 262 -3.46 -6.12 -8.52
CA GLN A 262 -4.29 -6.66 -9.58
C GLN A 262 -5.55 -5.80 -9.77
N LEU A 263 -5.63 -5.06 -10.87
CA LEU A 263 -6.79 -4.26 -11.22
C LEU A 263 -7.93 -5.11 -11.80
N SER A 264 -9.13 -4.54 -11.84
CA SER A 264 -10.36 -5.19 -12.30
C SER A 264 -10.42 -5.39 -13.82
N ASP A 265 -9.75 -4.53 -14.56
CA ASP A 265 -9.57 -4.60 -16.01
C ASP A 265 -8.62 -5.72 -16.45
N GLY A 266 -7.99 -6.44 -15.51
CA GLY A 266 -7.00 -7.48 -15.77
C GLY A 266 -5.55 -6.99 -15.80
N SER A 267 -5.31 -5.67 -15.81
CA SER A 267 -3.97 -5.12 -15.71
C SER A 267 -3.38 -5.30 -14.31
N VAL A 268 -2.06 -5.23 -14.24
CA VAL A 268 -1.33 -5.17 -12.97
C VAL A 268 -0.59 -3.84 -12.91
N VAL A 269 -0.66 -3.16 -11.78
CA VAL A 269 0.12 -1.94 -11.55
C VAL A 269 1.04 -2.11 -10.35
N GLY A 270 2.08 -1.30 -10.25
CA GLY A 270 2.93 -1.28 -9.09
C GLY A 270 3.68 0.03 -8.87
N GLY A 271 4.05 0.25 -7.60
CA GLY A 271 4.96 1.31 -7.19
C GLY A 271 6.25 0.68 -6.69
N ALA A 272 7.30 0.75 -7.50
CA ALA A 272 8.65 0.33 -7.14
C ALA A 272 9.43 1.51 -6.57
N HIS A 273 10.14 1.26 -5.48
CA HIS A 273 11.03 2.24 -4.86
C HIS A 273 12.21 1.56 -4.16
N GLU A 274 13.22 2.38 -3.89
CA GLU A 274 14.35 2.08 -3.03
C GLU A 274 14.18 2.81 -1.71
N ASP A 275 14.31 2.05 -0.63
CA ASP A 275 14.36 2.56 0.73
C ASP A 275 15.82 2.76 1.17
N SER A 276 16.09 3.85 1.90
CA SER A 276 17.36 4.07 2.60
C SER A 276 17.64 2.95 3.61
N ALA A 277 18.85 2.81 4.13
CA ALA A 277 19.07 1.98 5.32
C ALA A 277 18.34 2.54 6.54
N ILE A 278 17.97 1.67 7.48
CA ILE A 278 17.25 2.09 8.68
C ILE A 278 18.13 2.93 9.60
N LEU A 279 19.44 2.73 9.57
CA LEU A 279 20.44 3.58 10.22
C LEU A 279 21.13 4.38 9.12
N SER A 280 20.42 5.36 8.58
CA SER A 280 20.96 6.26 7.56
C SER A 280 21.03 7.69 8.10
N ASP A 281 21.57 8.61 7.28
CA ASP A 281 21.61 10.04 7.59
C ASP A 281 20.21 10.65 7.82
N TYR A 282 19.14 9.91 7.52
CA TYR A 282 17.73 10.27 7.73
C TYR A 282 17.16 9.83 9.09
N GLY A 283 17.98 9.23 9.97
CA GLY A 283 17.55 8.77 11.30
C GLY A 283 17.25 7.27 11.35
N ILE A 284 16.48 6.84 12.36
CA ILE A 284 16.06 5.43 12.57
C ILE A 284 14.79 5.12 11.75
N THR A 285 14.82 5.45 10.46
CA THR A 285 13.67 5.33 9.56
C THR A 285 14.12 5.07 8.12
N HIS A 286 13.44 4.21 7.39
CA HIS A 286 13.55 4.14 5.94
C HIS A 286 12.80 5.31 5.31
N LYS A 287 13.49 6.03 4.43
CA LYS A 287 12.86 6.98 3.54
C LYS A 287 13.01 6.47 2.12
N VAL A 288 12.00 6.75 1.31
CA VAL A 288 12.10 6.55 -0.13
C VAL A 288 13.19 7.46 -0.67
N VAL A 289 14.26 6.86 -1.19
CA VAL A 289 15.44 7.57 -1.73
C VAL A 289 15.51 7.51 -3.25
N ASN A 290 14.81 6.56 -3.88
CA ASN A 290 14.80 6.43 -5.33
C ASN A 290 13.51 5.79 -5.85
N LEU A 291 12.97 6.34 -6.94
CA LEU A 291 11.78 5.82 -7.63
C LEU A 291 12.15 5.34 -9.04
N GLU A 292 12.75 6.22 -9.83
CA GLU A 292 13.12 5.96 -11.24
C GLU A 292 14.12 4.80 -11.39
N TYR A 293 15.13 4.73 -10.53
CA TYR A 293 16.09 3.64 -10.62
C TYR A 293 15.49 2.32 -10.13
N ALA A 294 14.61 2.36 -9.13
CA ALA A 294 13.90 1.17 -8.66
C ALA A 294 12.98 0.60 -9.76
N GLU A 295 12.27 1.47 -10.48
CA GLU A 295 11.50 1.12 -11.68
C GLU A 295 12.39 0.44 -12.73
N TYR A 296 13.56 1.03 -13.02
CA TYR A 296 14.55 0.46 -13.94
C TYR A 296 15.03 -0.93 -13.51
N VAL A 297 15.37 -1.10 -12.23
CA VAL A 297 15.81 -2.39 -11.67
C VAL A 297 14.74 -3.45 -11.85
N VAL A 298 13.48 -3.14 -11.51
CA VAL A 298 12.35 -4.06 -11.67
C VAL A 298 12.15 -4.42 -13.15
N CYS A 299 12.12 -3.43 -14.04
CA CYS A 299 11.87 -3.67 -15.46
C CYS A 299 12.95 -4.56 -16.12
N ASN A 300 14.21 -4.46 -15.67
CA ASN A 300 15.32 -5.24 -16.21
C ASN A 300 15.14 -6.75 -15.96
N TYR A 301 14.54 -7.14 -14.83
CA TYR A 301 14.23 -8.56 -14.58
C TYR A 301 13.22 -9.12 -15.59
N PHE A 302 12.24 -8.32 -16.00
CA PHE A 302 11.25 -8.72 -17.00
C PHE A 302 11.83 -8.74 -18.41
N TYR A 303 12.65 -7.74 -18.77
CA TYR A 303 13.38 -7.74 -20.04
C TYR A 303 14.22 -9.01 -20.20
N ASN A 304 15.00 -9.37 -19.17
CA ASN A 304 15.83 -10.58 -19.16
C ASN A 304 15.00 -11.88 -19.12
N ALA A 305 13.74 -11.81 -18.68
CA ALA A 305 12.79 -12.92 -18.75
C ALA A 305 12.10 -13.04 -20.13
N GLY A 306 12.48 -12.20 -21.10
CA GLY A 306 11.94 -12.20 -22.47
C GLY A 306 10.65 -11.41 -22.65
N TRP A 307 10.26 -10.60 -21.68
CA TRP A 307 9.08 -9.74 -21.79
C TRP A 307 9.43 -8.46 -22.55
N ARG A 308 8.44 -7.87 -23.20
CA ARG A 308 8.60 -6.57 -23.85
C ARG A 308 8.51 -5.48 -22.79
N VAL A 309 9.53 -4.63 -22.73
CA VAL A 309 9.60 -3.48 -21.81
C VAL A 309 9.60 -2.19 -22.62
N GLN A 310 8.70 -1.27 -22.27
CA GLN A 310 8.58 0.06 -22.85
C GLN A 310 8.75 1.07 -21.71
N GLN A 311 9.97 1.57 -21.55
CA GLN A 311 10.31 2.45 -20.43
C GLN A 311 9.60 3.80 -20.56
N ASN A 312 9.06 4.29 -19.44
CA ASN A 312 8.40 5.61 -19.35
C ASN A 312 7.33 5.84 -20.42
N SER A 313 6.65 4.78 -20.88
CA SER A 313 5.77 4.85 -22.04
C SER A 313 4.32 5.20 -21.71
N GLN A 314 3.92 5.12 -20.44
CA GLN A 314 2.58 5.48 -20.00
C GLN A 314 2.64 6.72 -19.12
N ARG A 315 2.08 7.83 -19.58
CA ARG A 315 1.93 9.03 -18.78
C ARG A 315 0.84 8.84 -17.71
N LEU A 316 1.18 9.14 -16.46
CA LEU A 316 0.26 9.10 -15.31
C LEU A 316 0.18 10.45 -14.57
N ASN A 317 0.91 11.48 -15.05
CA ASN A 317 0.94 12.83 -14.48
C ASN A 317 1.24 12.89 -12.97
N ASN A 318 1.88 11.86 -12.44
CA ASN A 318 2.23 11.73 -11.04
C ASN A 318 3.66 12.20 -10.74
N SER A 319 4.15 13.19 -11.49
CA SER A 319 5.49 13.73 -11.31
C SER A 319 5.61 14.49 -9.98
N GLY A 320 6.73 14.36 -9.29
CA GLY A 320 6.92 15.05 -8.02
C GLY A 320 8.13 14.56 -7.24
N THR A 321 8.22 15.03 -6.01
CA THR A 321 9.25 14.66 -5.06
C THR A 321 8.60 13.96 -3.87
N PHE A 322 9.16 12.81 -3.48
CA PHE A 322 8.63 11.91 -2.45
C PHE A 322 9.74 11.56 -1.44
N GLY A 323 9.35 11.15 -0.24
CA GLY A 323 10.28 10.71 0.80
C GLY A 323 11.45 11.67 1.02
N ALA A 324 12.68 11.16 0.89
CA ALA A 324 13.92 11.91 1.11
C ALA A 324 14.41 12.69 -0.13
N GLY A 325 13.49 13.16 -0.98
CA GLY A 325 13.84 13.87 -2.20
C GLY A 325 13.83 13.01 -3.46
N ALA A 326 13.30 11.78 -3.38
CA ALA A 326 13.16 10.88 -4.52
C ALA A 326 12.22 11.50 -5.56
N THR A 327 12.67 11.62 -6.81
CA THR A 327 11.87 12.22 -7.88
C THR A 327 11.17 11.16 -8.70
N ASN A 328 9.94 11.44 -9.14
CA ASN A 328 9.22 10.69 -10.17
C ASN A 328 8.96 11.58 -11.39
N ASN A 329 9.14 11.05 -12.59
CA ASN A 329 9.05 11.79 -13.84
C ASN A 329 7.61 11.96 -14.36
N GLY A 330 6.63 11.30 -13.71
CA GLY A 330 5.21 11.36 -14.08
C GLY A 330 4.75 10.27 -15.06
N ASN A 331 5.62 9.31 -15.38
CA ASN A 331 5.34 8.19 -16.29
C ASN A 331 5.57 6.87 -15.58
N ALA A 332 5.00 5.82 -16.17
CA ALA A 332 5.19 4.43 -15.79
C ALA A 332 5.75 3.62 -16.97
N THR A 333 6.61 2.66 -16.65
CA THR A 333 7.09 1.65 -17.59
C THR A 333 6.02 0.60 -17.84
N VAL A 334 5.73 0.35 -19.12
CA VAL A 334 4.78 -0.69 -19.55
C VAL A 334 5.54 -1.97 -19.91
N ILE A 335 5.17 -3.06 -19.24
CA ILE A 335 5.75 -4.39 -19.40
C ILE A 335 4.67 -5.30 -19.96
N THR A 336 4.96 -6.04 -21.03
CA THR A 336 3.99 -6.88 -21.72
C THR A 336 4.59 -8.24 -22.01
N ARG A 337 3.81 -9.28 -21.77
CA ARG A 337 4.19 -10.66 -22.05
C ARG A 337 3.92 -11.05 -23.48
#